data_AF-A0A932GZ20-F1
#
_entry.id   AF-A0A932GZ20-F1
#
_cell.length_a   1.000
_cell.length_b   1.000
_cell.length_c   1.000
_cell.angle_alpha   90.00
_cell.angle_beta   90.00
_cell.angle_gamma   90.00
#
_symmetry.space_group_name_H-M   'P 1'
#
loop_
_entity.id
_entity.type
_entity.pdbx_description
1 polymer ?
#
loop_
_entity_poly.entity_id
_entity_poly.type
_entity_poly.pdbx_seq_one_letter_code
_entity_poly.pdbx_strand_id
1 'polypeptide(L)'
;MTAAEIQEVILSAGSVGLAYIGKFLNSAFALSFVGALAGAAAGALAAQRVIERSRARDDLLKEIRNTNAAMMVSFTICNTALGLKKQLVGPMHERFLEARKKFLAFREHRQAGQSQGNAPFHFEADLQGFMAPILPIETLKLLVFDRISAYGKALNLVSLVENAGIGLANAIDQRDRLIAEFKGSALPPDAFALRYFGEKLASGHTHREYADLVDVIHSYTNDLIYFSGKLCAELATHGQAKGALFSEQFGKDAPTVSAPDFSGPKESGLFPPDSDYSSWLNWIVEKRQNAKGGAK
;
A
#
# COMPACT_ATOMS: atom_id res chain seq x y z
N MET A 1 -75.72 -43.94 16.17
CA MET A 1 -75.35 -42.53 16.39
C MET A 1 -75.81 -41.74 15.19
N THR A 2 -76.80 -40.89 15.39
CA THR A 2 -77.35 -40.03 14.34
C THR A 2 -76.46 -38.79 14.16
N ALA A 3 -76.49 -38.17 12.97
CA ALA A 3 -75.68 -36.99 12.68
C ALA A 3 -75.94 -35.81 13.65
N ALA A 4 -77.11 -35.78 14.30
CA ALA A 4 -77.45 -34.81 15.33
C ALA A 4 -76.65 -35.02 16.65
N GLU A 5 -76.37 -36.26 17.05
CA GLU A 5 -75.62 -36.58 18.27
C GLU A 5 -74.12 -36.27 18.13
N ILE A 6 -73.57 -36.35 16.92
CA ILE A 6 -72.17 -36.01 16.63
C ILE A 6 -71.97 -34.49 16.64
N GLN A 7 -72.97 -33.72 16.20
CA GLN A 7 -72.88 -32.26 16.14
C GLN A 7 -73.00 -31.60 17.53
N GLU A 8 -73.77 -32.21 18.44
CA GLU A 8 -73.91 -31.74 19.83
C GLU A 8 -72.65 -32.03 20.67
N VAL A 9 -71.97 -33.16 20.43
CA VAL A 9 -70.69 -33.49 21.09
C VAL A 9 -69.54 -32.60 20.60
N ILE A 10 -69.51 -32.24 19.31
CA ILE A 10 -68.50 -31.34 18.75
C ILE A 10 -68.70 -29.88 19.21
N LEU A 11 -69.94 -29.41 19.34
CA LEU A 11 -70.25 -28.08 19.90
C LEU A 11 -70.01 -28.00 21.41
N SER A 12 -70.24 -29.10 22.14
CA SER A 12 -69.95 -29.23 23.58
C SER A 12 -68.45 -29.25 23.87
N ALA A 13 -67.66 -30.02 23.13
CA ALA A 13 -66.21 -30.13 23.34
C ALA A 13 -65.43 -28.85 22.93
N GLY A 14 -65.89 -28.14 21.89
CA GLY A 14 -65.29 -26.88 21.45
C GLY A 14 -65.44 -25.74 22.45
N SER A 15 -66.57 -25.69 23.18
CA SER A 15 -66.84 -24.65 24.18
C SER A 15 -66.05 -24.85 25.47
N VAL A 16 -65.80 -26.10 25.87
CA VAL A 16 -65.02 -26.43 27.08
C VAL A 16 -63.52 -26.18 26.85
N GLY A 17 -62.97 -26.57 25.69
CA GLY A 17 -61.57 -26.29 25.34
C GLY A 17 -61.25 -24.79 25.26
N LEU A 18 -62.15 -23.99 24.66
CA LEU A 18 -62.01 -22.53 24.61
C LEU A 18 -62.18 -21.87 25.98
N ALA A 19 -63.05 -22.40 26.86
CA ALA A 19 -63.23 -21.88 28.21
C ALA A 19 -62.04 -22.19 29.13
N TYR A 20 -61.37 -23.35 28.98
CA TYR A 20 -60.15 -23.68 29.73
C TYR A 20 -58.94 -22.90 29.22
N ILE A 21 -58.80 -22.69 27.90
CA ILE A 21 -57.77 -21.80 27.34
C ILE A 21 -58.00 -20.36 27.79
N GLY A 22 -59.26 -19.89 27.79
CA GLY A 22 -59.64 -18.57 28.30
C GLY A 22 -59.36 -18.38 29.80
N LYS A 23 -59.61 -19.39 30.64
CA LYS A 23 -59.26 -19.34 32.07
C LYS A 23 -57.75 -19.48 32.34
N PHE A 24 -57.02 -20.24 31.53
CA PHE A 24 -55.58 -20.38 31.66
C PHE A 24 -54.88 -19.05 31.31
N LEU A 25 -55.33 -18.38 30.25
CA LEU A 25 -54.86 -17.04 29.85
C LEU A 25 -55.24 -15.94 30.86
N ASN A 26 -56.29 -16.12 31.65
CA ASN A 26 -56.73 -15.18 32.68
C ASN A 26 -56.18 -15.50 34.09
N SER A 27 -55.21 -16.42 34.19
CA SER A 27 -54.57 -16.79 35.44
C SER A 27 -53.30 -15.97 35.68
N ALA A 28 -53.00 -15.66 36.94
CA ALA A 28 -51.75 -15.02 37.35
C ALA A 28 -50.49 -15.75 36.81
N PHE A 29 -50.61 -17.04 36.48
CA PHE A 29 -49.57 -17.86 35.87
C PHE A 29 -49.33 -17.52 34.38
N ALA A 30 -50.38 -17.32 33.56
CA ALA A 30 -50.18 -16.91 32.17
C ALA A 30 -49.61 -15.48 32.08
N LEU A 31 -50.04 -14.57 32.97
CA LEU A 31 -49.49 -13.23 33.04
C LEU A 31 -48.02 -13.24 33.48
N SER A 32 -47.65 -14.08 34.46
CA SER A 32 -46.25 -14.23 34.88
C SER A 32 -45.39 -14.93 33.83
N PHE A 33 -45.95 -15.89 33.08
CA PHE A 33 -45.26 -16.57 31.98
C PHE A 33 -45.03 -15.65 30.78
N VAL A 34 -46.05 -14.90 30.34
CA VAL A 34 -45.92 -13.89 29.26
C VAL A 34 -44.98 -12.77 29.69
N GLY A 35 -45.06 -12.31 30.94
CA GLY A 35 -44.13 -11.33 31.51
C GLY A 35 -42.69 -11.84 31.55
N ALA A 36 -42.46 -13.11 31.92
CA ALA A 36 -41.15 -13.73 31.92
C ALA A 36 -40.58 -13.90 30.50
N LEU A 37 -41.41 -14.32 29.53
CA LEU A 37 -41.01 -14.40 28.12
C LEU A 37 -40.69 -13.03 27.53
N ALA A 38 -41.52 -12.02 27.80
CA ALA A 38 -41.29 -10.66 27.34
C ALA A 38 -40.01 -10.06 27.97
N GLY A 39 -39.80 -10.27 29.27
CA GLY A 39 -38.59 -9.87 29.98
C GLY A 39 -37.33 -10.58 29.46
N ALA A 40 -37.41 -11.89 29.18
CA ALA A 40 -36.32 -12.65 28.61
C ALA A 40 -36.00 -12.22 27.17
N ALA A 41 -37.01 -11.98 26.33
CA ALA A 41 -36.84 -11.48 24.97
C ALA A 41 -36.24 -10.07 24.96
N ALA A 42 -36.77 -9.15 25.79
CA ALA A 42 -36.23 -7.81 25.94
C ALA A 42 -34.78 -7.83 26.47
N GLY A 43 -34.50 -8.68 27.47
CA GLY A 43 -33.15 -8.90 28.01
C GLY A 43 -32.19 -9.45 26.97
N ALA A 44 -32.61 -10.42 26.17
CA ALA A 44 -31.80 -11.00 25.09
C ALA A 44 -31.48 -9.97 24.00
N LEU A 45 -32.48 -9.18 23.56
CA LEU A 45 -32.27 -8.11 22.58
C LEU A 45 -31.35 -7.00 23.11
N ALA A 46 -31.52 -6.61 24.38
CA ALA A 46 -30.64 -5.63 25.02
C ALA A 46 -29.20 -6.15 25.13
N ALA A 47 -29.02 -7.41 25.55
CA ALA A 47 -27.71 -8.05 25.61
C ALA A 47 -27.06 -8.16 24.23
N GLN A 48 -27.81 -8.59 23.21
CA GLN A 48 -27.33 -8.67 21.84
C GLN A 48 -26.86 -7.30 21.32
N ARG A 49 -27.64 -6.23 21.56
CA ARG A 49 -27.26 -4.87 21.15
C ARG A 49 -25.98 -4.38 21.84
N VAL A 50 -25.78 -4.69 23.11
CA VAL A 50 -24.54 -4.36 23.83
C VAL A 50 -23.35 -5.12 23.25
N ILE A 51 -23.53 -6.41 22.95
CA ILE A 51 -22.49 -7.26 22.35
C ILE A 51 -22.10 -6.74 20.97
N GLU A 52 -23.08 -6.47 20.10
CA GLU A 52 -22.84 -5.93 18.75
C GLU A 52 -22.14 -4.56 18.81
N ARG A 53 -22.57 -3.68 19.72
CA ARG A 53 -21.94 -2.37 19.92
C ARG A 53 -20.50 -2.50 20.42
N SER A 54 -20.24 -3.39 21.38
CA SER A 54 -18.88 -3.63 21.88
C SER A 54 -17.98 -4.19 20.78
N ARG A 55 -18.50 -5.14 19.99
CA ARG A 55 -17.76 -5.75 18.87
C ARG A 55 -17.41 -4.71 17.81
N ALA A 56 -18.38 -3.88 17.41
CA ALA A 56 -18.16 -2.81 16.45
C ALA A 56 -17.09 -1.80 16.94
N ARG A 57 -17.11 -1.46 18.23
CA ARG A 57 -16.06 -0.63 18.86
C ARG A 57 -14.69 -1.29 18.75
N ASP A 58 -14.58 -2.56 19.12
CA ASP A 58 -13.31 -3.30 19.12
C ASP A 58 -12.76 -3.48 17.70
N ASP A 59 -13.62 -3.75 16.72
CA ASP A 59 -13.22 -3.93 15.33
C ASP A 59 -12.71 -2.60 14.73
N LEU A 60 -13.38 -1.49 15.02
CA LEU A 60 -12.93 -0.17 14.57
C LEU A 60 -11.62 0.27 15.23
N LEU A 61 -11.43 -0.03 16.52
CA LEU A 61 -10.15 0.21 17.21
C LEU A 61 -9.01 -0.63 16.61
N LYS A 62 -9.26 -1.91 16.33
CA LYS A 62 -8.28 -2.78 15.66
C LYS A 62 -7.92 -2.23 14.29
N GLU A 63 -8.91 -1.78 13.53
CA GLU A 63 -8.66 -1.21 12.21
C GLU A 63 -7.81 0.06 12.27
N ILE A 64 -8.08 0.99 13.20
CA ILE A 64 -7.26 2.20 13.40
C ILE A 64 -5.82 1.82 13.77
N ARG A 65 -5.63 0.86 14.68
CA ARG A 65 -4.30 0.38 15.08
C ARG A 65 -3.54 -0.26 13.92
N ASN A 66 -4.20 -1.11 13.14
CA ASN A 66 -3.60 -1.74 11.96
C ASN A 66 -3.27 -0.70 10.88
N THR A 67 -4.08 0.36 10.74
CA THR A 67 -3.80 1.47 9.83
C THR A 67 -2.54 2.23 10.25
N ASN A 68 -2.38 2.53 11.54
CA ASN A 68 -1.16 3.15 12.06
C ASN A 68 0.07 2.24 11.87
N ALA A 69 -0.08 0.93 12.08
CA ALA A 69 0.99 -0.02 11.82
C ALA A 69 1.38 -0.05 10.32
N ALA A 70 0.40 -0.09 9.42
CA ALA A 70 0.64 -0.06 7.96
C ALA A 70 1.35 1.23 7.53
N MET A 71 0.96 2.37 8.12
CA MET A 71 1.57 3.66 7.84
C MET A 71 3.01 3.73 8.35
N MET A 72 3.31 3.17 9.53
CA MET A 72 4.69 3.07 10.01
C MET A 72 5.56 2.19 9.13
N VAL A 73 5.05 1.04 8.68
CA VAL A 73 5.77 0.15 7.75
C VAL A 73 6.04 0.86 6.41
N SER A 74 5.04 1.57 5.87
CA SER A 74 5.17 2.38 4.65
C SER A 74 6.20 3.50 4.82
N PHE A 75 6.18 4.19 5.97
CA PHE A 75 7.17 5.21 6.31
C PHE A 75 8.59 4.64 6.39
N THR A 76 8.76 3.46 7.02
CA THR A 76 10.06 2.78 7.08
C THR A 76 10.59 2.48 5.68
N ILE A 77 9.75 1.98 4.76
CA ILE A 77 10.14 1.73 3.36
C ILE A 77 10.58 3.03 2.69
N CYS A 78 9.79 4.11 2.83
CA CYS A 78 10.10 5.42 2.26
C CYS A 78 11.44 5.95 2.79
N ASN A 79 11.63 5.90 4.11
CA ASN A 79 12.83 6.42 4.76
C ASN A 79 14.09 5.60 4.39
N THR A 80 13.96 4.28 4.26
CA THR A 80 15.05 3.43 3.75
C THR A 80 15.43 3.80 2.32
N ALA A 81 14.45 4.02 1.44
CA ALA A 81 14.72 4.43 0.06
C ALA A 81 15.31 5.85 -0.03
N LEU A 82 14.87 6.79 0.82
CA LEU A 82 15.46 8.12 0.95
C LEU A 82 16.92 8.05 1.40
N GLY A 83 17.23 7.20 2.39
CA GLY A 83 18.60 6.95 2.85
C GLY A 83 19.47 6.39 1.73
N LEU A 84 18.98 5.38 1.03
CA LEU A 84 19.67 4.76 -0.12
C LEU A 84 19.95 5.80 -1.23
N LYS A 85 18.95 6.60 -1.60
CA LYS A 85 19.09 7.67 -2.59
C LYS A 85 20.17 8.66 -2.19
N LYS A 86 20.08 9.19 -0.96
CA LYS A 86 20.99 10.22 -0.48
C LYS A 86 22.43 9.74 -0.39
N GLN A 87 22.64 8.51 0.10
CA GLN A 87 23.98 8.02 0.43
C GLN A 87 24.69 7.39 -0.76
N LEU A 88 23.95 6.67 -1.63
CA LEU A 88 24.55 5.79 -2.63
C LEU A 88 24.04 6.08 -4.04
N VAL A 89 22.73 5.94 -4.27
CA VAL A 89 22.18 5.91 -5.63
C VAL A 89 22.24 7.28 -6.32
N GLY A 90 21.94 8.37 -5.61
CA GLY A 90 22.00 9.73 -6.15
C GLY A 90 23.43 10.09 -6.60
N PRO A 91 24.44 10.06 -5.69
CA PRO A 91 25.82 10.34 -6.07
C PRO A 91 26.37 9.42 -7.17
N MET A 92 25.99 8.14 -7.20
CA MET A 92 26.37 7.22 -8.28
C MET A 92 25.80 7.67 -9.62
N HIS A 93 24.51 7.99 -9.67
CA HIS A 93 23.80 8.40 -10.89
C HIS A 93 24.36 9.73 -11.43
N GLU A 94 24.53 10.72 -10.56
CA GLU A 94 25.06 12.04 -10.93
C GLU A 94 26.48 11.95 -11.50
N ARG A 95 27.39 11.23 -10.81
CA ARG A 95 28.76 11.02 -11.29
C ARG A 95 28.79 10.28 -12.62
N PHE A 96 27.92 9.28 -12.79
CA PHE A 96 27.80 8.54 -14.04
C PHE A 96 27.37 9.45 -15.20
N LEU A 97 26.31 10.24 -15.02
CA LEU A 97 25.82 11.16 -16.05
C LEU A 97 26.85 12.24 -16.40
N GLU A 98 27.53 12.80 -15.40
CA GLU A 98 28.59 13.79 -15.63
C GLU A 98 29.76 13.20 -16.43
N ALA A 99 30.23 12.01 -16.03
CA ALA A 99 31.32 11.32 -16.73
C ALA A 99 30.92 10.95 -18.16
N ARG A 100 29.68 10.47 -18.37
CA ARG A 100 29.15 10.16 -19.70
C ARG A 100 29.09 11.39 -20.60
N LYS A 101 28.63 12.53 -20.07
CA LYS A 101 28.59 13.80 -20.80
C LYS A 101 29.98 14.23 -21.23
N LYS A 102 30.98 14.17 -20.34
CA LYS A 102 32.38 14.49 -20.65
C LYS A 102 32.94 13.54 -21.72
N PHE A 103 32.63 12.25 -21.64
CA PHE A 103 33.05 11.25 -22.62
C PHE A 103 32.48 11.53 -24.01
N LEU A 104 31.19 11.85 -24.10
CA LEU A 104 30.53 12.17 -25.37
C LEU A 104 31.13 13.44 -26.02
N ALA A 105 31.33 14.50 -25.24
CA ALA A 105 31.97 15.72 -25.72
C ALA A 105 33.41 15.46 -26.22
N PHE A 106 34.18 14.67 -25.47
CA PHE A 106 35.52 14.25 -25.90
C PHE A 106 35.49 13.51 -27.24
N ARG A 107 34.54 12.58 -27.44
CA ARG A 107 34.39 11.86 -28.70
C ARG A 107 34.03 12.78 -29.86
N GLU A 108 33.15 13.73 -29.65
CA GLU A 108 32.75 14.73 -30.66
C GLU A 108 33.96 15.58 -31.09
N HIS A 109 34.73 16.11 -30.13
CA HIS A 109 35.95 16.86 -30.43
C HIS A 109 36.99 16.02 -31.19
N ARG A 110 37.13 14.74 -30.86
CA ARG A 110 38.04 13.83 -31.56
C ARG A 110 37.58 13.54 -32.99
N GLN A 111 36.28 13.35 -33.21
CA GLN A 111 35.70 13.17 -34.56
C GLN A 111 35.83 14.44 -35.42
N ALA A 112 35.74 15.62 -34.80
CA ALA A 112 35.94 16.91 -35.47
C ALA A 112 37.41 17.26 -35.77
N GLY A 113 38.37 16.38 -35.40
CA GLY A 113 39.80 16.62 -35.60
C GLY A 113 40.41 17.70 -34.68
N GLN A 114 39.67 18.10 -33.63
CA GLN A 114 40.06 19.17 -32.70
C GLN A 114 40.95 18.67 -31.55
N SER A 115 41.20 17.36 -31.47
CA SER A 115 42.06 16.73 -30.47
C SER A 115 43.29 16.11 -31.12
N GLN A 116 44.44 16.16 -30.44
CA GLN A 116 45.63 15.41 -30.87
C GLN A 116 45.27 13.93 -30.96
N GLY A 117 45.63 13.27 -32.07
CA GLY A 117 45.09 11.95 -32.46
C GLY A 117 45.20 10.84 -31.40
N ASN A 118 46.17 10.93 -30.48
CA ASN A 118 46.42 9.97 -29.41
C ASN A 118 46.15 10.53 -27.99
N ALA A 119 45.41 11.63 -27.84
CA ALA A 119 45.07 12.14 -26.51
C ALA A 119 44.20 11.11 -25.75
N PRO A 120 44.62 10.64 -24.56
CA PRO A 120 43.82 9.71 -23.76
C PRO A 120 42.65 10.41 -23.07
N PHE A 121 41.50 9.73 -22.98
CA PHE A 121 40.39 10.15 -22.11
C PHE A 121 40.52 9.49 -20.75
N HIS A 122 40.58 10.29 -19.69
CA HIS A 122 40.65 9.81 -18.32
C HIS A 122 39.30 9.98 -17.63
N PHE A 123 38.81 8.90 -17.03
CA PHE A 123 37.64 8.94 -16.15
C PHE A 123 37.79 7.90 -15.04
N GLU A 124 37.05 8.10 -13.96
CA GLU A 124 36.94 7.15 -12.87
C GLU A 124 35.64 6.36 -13.03
N ALA A 125 35.76 5.05 -13.20
CA ALA A 125 34.61 4.15 -13.25
C ALA A 125 34.17 3.78 -11.83
N ASP A 126 32.94 4.09 -11.47
CA ASP A 126 32.37 3.69 -10.18
C ASP A 126 31.94 2.22 -10.23
N LEU A 127 32.85 1.33 -9.85
CA LEU A 127 32.64 -0.12 -9.78
C LEU A 127 32.43 -0.60 -8.33
N GLN A 128 31.90 0.27 -7.47
CA GLN A 128 31.50 -0.08 -6.12
C GLN A 128 30.15 -0.80 -6.16
N GLY A 129 30.08 -1.97 -5.52
CA GLY A 129 28.83 -2.70 -5.30
C GLY A 129 28.19 -2.27 -3.98
N PHE A 130 26.89 -2.45 -3.87
CA PHE A 130 26.15 -2.22 -2.63
C PHE A 130 24.93 -3.13 -2.57
N MET A 131 24.47 -3.44 -1.36
CA MET A 131 23.36 -4.36 -1.18
C MET A 131 22.01 -3.65 -1.32
N ALA A 132 21.06 -4.34 -1.93
CA ALA A 132 19.67 -3.92 -1.90
C ALA A 132 19.13 -3.91 -0.44
N PRO A 133 18.33 -2.91 -0.06
CA PRO A 133 17.76 -2.87 1.28
C PRO A 133 16.72 -3.97 1.46
N ILE A 134 16.65 -4.52 2.67
CA ILE A 134 15.56 -5.43 3.05
C ILE A 134 14.33 -4.58 3.38
N LEU A 135 13.24 -4.80 2.64
CA LEU A 135 12.00 -4.06 2.80
C LEU A 135 10.91 -4.95 3.44
N PRO A 136 10.15 -4.46 4.44
CA PRO A 136 9.07 -5.21 5.09
C PRO A 136 7.79 -5.32 4.23
N ILE A 137 7.93 -5.76 2.97
CA ILE A 137 6.83 -5.82 1.99
C ILE A 137 5.73 -6.80 2.42
N GLU A 138 6.10 -7.99 2.89
CA GLU A 138 5.10 -8.98 3.33
C GLU A 138 4.30 -8.49 4.54
N THR A 139 4.94 -7.80 5.48
CA THR A 139 4.25 -7.15 6.60
C THR A 139 3.30 -6.07 6.11
N LEU A 140 3.72 -5.26 5.13
CA LEU A 140 2.87 -4.22 4.54
C LEU A 140 1.64 -4.83 3.85
N LYS A 141 1.84 -5.88 3.06
CA LYS A 141 0.77 -6.61 2.35
C LYS A 141 -0.24 -7.19 3.33
N LEU A 142 0.23 -7.91 4.35
CA LEU A 142 -0.62 -8.46 5.41
C LEU A 142 -1.47 -7.37 6.06
N LEU A 143 -0.86 -6.23 6.43
CA LEU A 143 -1.59 -5.15 7.10
C LEU A 143 -2.64 -4.49 6.20
N VAL A 144 -2.28 -4.22 4.94
CA VAL A 144 -3.13 -3.44 4.03
C VAL A 144 -4.21 -4.29 3.35
N PHE A 145 -3.89 -5.52 2.93
CA PHE A 145 -4.86 -6.41 2.28
C PHE A 145 -5.78 -7.10 3.27
N ASP A 146 -5.28 -7.50 4.46
CA ASP A 146 -6.04 -8.40 5.34
C ASP A 146 -6.55 -7.74 6.63
N ARG A 147 -5.92 -6.64 7.08
CA ARG A 147 -6.13 -6.11 8.44
C ARG A 147 -6.86 -4.77 8.50
N ILE A 148 -7.06 -4.11 7.35
CA ILE A 148 -7.77 -2.84 7.24
C ILE A 148 -8.77 -2.91 6.09
N SER A 149 -9.82 -2.09 6.13
CA SER A 149 -10.81 -2.05 5.05
C SER A 149 -10.45 -1.01 3.97
N ALA A 150 -9.15 -0.75 3.77
CA ALA A 150 -8.69 0.15 2.72
C ALA A 150 -8.87 -0.53 1.35
N TYR A 151 -9.28 0.23 0.34
CA TYR A 151 -9.59 -0.32 -0.98
C TYR A 151 -9.01 0.56 -2.10
N GLY A 152 -9.06 0.04 -3.32
CA GLY A 152 -8.67 0.79 -4.53
C GLY A 152 -7.23 1.29 -4.49
N LYS A 153 -7.06 2.58 -4.22
CA LYS A 153 -5.78 3.28 -4.29
C LYS A 153 -4.73 2.74 -3.33
N ALA A 154 -5.08 2.46 -2.07
CA ALA A 154 -4.13 1.93 -1.09
C ALA A 154 -3.57 0.57 -1.51
N LEU A 155 -4.45 -0.34 -1.96
CA LEU A 155 -4.08 -1.68 -2.42
C LEU A 155 -3.15 -1.63 -3.65
N ASN A 156 -3.46 -0.73 -4.58
CA ASN A 156 -2.65 -0.53 -5.77
C ASN A 156 -1.26 0.02 -5.42
N LEU A 157 -1.18 1.00 -4.52
CA LEU A 157 0.10 1.56 -4.05
C LEU A 157 0.98 0.50 -3.39
N VAL A 158 0.43 -0.44 -2.61
CA VAL A 158 1.20 -1.57 -2.07
C VAL A 158 1.82 -2.41 -3.18
N SER A 159 1.06 -2.69 -4.25
CA SER A 159 1.55 -3.47 -5.39
C SER A 159 2.67 -2.74 -6.13
N LEU A 160 2.57 -1.41 -6.28
CA LEU A 160 3.63 -0.60 -6.89
C LEU A 160 4.90 -0.56 -6.02
N VAL A 161 4.75 -0.47 -4.69
CA VAL A 161 5.87 -0.53 -3.75
C VAL A 161 6.57 -1.90 -3.81
N GLU A 162 5.82 -3.00 -3.86
CA GLU A 162 6.35 -4.35 -4.03
C GLU A 162 7.13 -4.48 -5.35
N ASN A 163 6.52 -4.08 -6.47
CA ASN A 163 7.15 -4.14 -7.78
C ASN A 163 8.44 -3.32 -7.85
N ALA A 164 8.43 -2.09 -7.32
CA ALA A 164 9.63 -1.25 -7.28
C ALA A 164 10.72 -1.85 -6.39
N GLY A 165 10.36 -2.47 -5.25
CA GLY A 165 11.29 -3.16 -4.36
C GLY A 165 11.98 -4.36 -5.03
N ILE A 166 11.20 -5.22 -5.69
CA ILE A 166 11.72 -6.38 -6.43
C ILE A 166 12.59 -5.92 -7.61
N GLY A 167 12.11 -4.91 -8.36
CA GLY A 167 12.83 -4.33 -9.48
C GLY A 167 14.19 -3.76 -9.06
N LEU A 168 14.22 -2.99 -7.97
CA LEU A 168 15.45 -2.43 -7.42
C LEU A 168 16.45 -3.53 -7.02
N ALA A 169 16.00 -4.54 -6.29
CA ALA A 169 16.87 -5.63 -5.83
C ALA A 169 17.50 -6.38 -7.01
N ASN A 170 16.70 -6.70 -8.03
CA ASN A 170 17.17 -7.36 -9.24
C ASN A 170 18.15 -6.49 -10.05
N ALA A 171 17.89 -5.19 -10.17
CA ALA A 171 18.75 -4.27 -10.90
C ALA A 171 20.12 -4.10 -10.21
N ILE A 172 20.14 -4.03 -8.88
CA ILE A 172 21.38 -3.98 -8.09
C ILE A 172 22.19 -5.28 -8.29
N ASP A 173 21.55 -6.45 -8.16
CA ASP A 173 22.22 -7.74 -8.37
C ASP A 173 22.81 -7.87 -9.78
N GLN A 174 22.06 -7.47 -10.81
CA GLN A 174 22.57 -7.46 -12.19
C GLN A 174 23.75 -6.51 -12.39
N ARG A 175 23.70 -5.32 -11.77
CA ARG A 175 24.82 -4.36 -11.81
C ARG A 175 26.06 -4.95 -11.15
N ASP A 176 25.92 -5.62 -10.01
CA ASP A 176 27.04 -6.24 -9.30
C ASP A 176 27.68 -7.38 -10.12
N ARG A 177 26.88 -8.16 -10.86
CA ARG A 177 27.38 -9.15 -11.82
C ARG A 177 28.20 -8.49 -12.94
N LEU A 178 27.71 -7.40 -13.54
CA LEU A 178 28.45 -6.66 -14.56
C LEU A 178 29.73 -6.03 -14.01
N ILE A 179 29.73 -5.58 -12.75
CA ILE A 179 30.94 -5.09 -12.08
C ILE A 179 31.97 -6.19 -11.94
N ALA A 180 31.56 -7.42 -11.58
CA ALA A 180 32.45 -8.56 -11.51
C ALA A 180 33.04 -8.89 -12.89
N GLU A 181 32.23 -8.84 -13.95
CA GLU A 181 32.71 -8.98 -15.34
C GLU A 181 33.74 -7.91 -15.70
N PHE A 182 33.46 -6.64 -15.40
CA PHE A 182 34.37 -5.54 -15.67
C PHE A 182 35.72 -5.74 -14.97
N LYS A 183 35.71 -6.16 -13.70
CA LYS A 183 36.92 -6.42 -12.91
C LYS A 183 37.72 -7.64 -13.42
N GLY A 184 37.03 -8.64 -13.98
CA GLY A 184 37.67 -9.85 -14.54
C GLY A 184 38.09 -9.72 -16.01
N SER A 185 37.56 -8.74 -16.73
CA SER A 185 37.80 -8.58 -18.16
C SER A 185 39.08 -7.79 -18.47
N ALA A 186 39.89 -8.29 -19.42
CA ALA A 186 41.03 -7.56 -19.97
C ALA A 186 40.61 -6.72 -21.19
N LEU A 187 39.56 -5.90 -21.03
CA LEU A 187 39.10 -5.04 -22.12
C LEU A 187 40.12 -3.92 -22.39
N PRO A 188 40.40 -3.59 -23.67
CA PRO A 188 41.12 -2.37 -24.00
C PRO A 188 40.42 -1.14 -23.40
N PRO A 189 41.15 -0.11 -22.93
CA PRO A 189 40.55 1.05 -22.24
C PRO A 189 39.43 1.73 -23.02
N ASP A 190 39.57 1.89 -24.34
CA ASP A 190 38.55 2.49 -25.19
C ASP A 190 37.27 1.63 -25.27
N ALA A 191 37.43 0.30 -25.35
CA ALA A 191 36.30 -0.63 -25.37
C ALA A 191 35.60 -0.68 -24.01
N PHE A 192 36.36 -0.59 -22.92
CA PHE A 192 35.84 -0.49 -21.56
C PHE A 192 34.98 0.76 -21.39
N ALA A 193 35.47 1.94 -21.80
CA ALA A 193 34.71 3.19 -21.71
C ALA A 193 33.40 3.13 -22.50
N LEU A 194 33.44 2.59 -23.73
CA LEU A 194 32.24 2.45 -24.57
C LEU A 194 31.20 1.53 -23.91
N ARG A 195 31.62 0.38 -23.38
CA ARG A 195 30.72 -0.56 -22.70
C ARG A 195 30.18 0.01 -21.38
N TYR A 196 31.02 0.69 -20.61
CA TYR A 196 30.61 1.33 -19.35
C TYR A 196 29.55 2.41 -19.57
N PHE A 197 29.72 3.26 -20.59
CA PHE A 197 28.79 4.36 -20.88
C PHE A 197 27.60 3.99 -21.78
N GLY A 198 27.51 2.75 -22.25
CA GLY A 198 26.41 2.33 -23.12
C GLY A 198 26.53 2.80 -24.57
N GLU A 199 27.74 2.99 -25.07
CA GLU A 199 28.01 3.58 -26.38
C GLU A 199 28.39 2.55 -27.45
N LYS A 200 28.16 2.90 -28.72
CA LYS A 200 28.44 2.02 -29.87
C LYS A 200 29.93 1.69 -30.00
N LEU A 201 30.24 0.39 -30.10
CA LEU A 201 31.57 -0.14 -30.42
C LEU A 201 31.90 0.05 -31.90
N ALA A 202 33.19 -0.07 -32.25
CA ALA A 202 33.67 -0.04 -33.64
C ALA A 202 33.07 -1.17 -34.51
N SER A 203 32.69 -2.29 -33.90
CA SER A 203 31.97 -3.39 -34.56
C SER A 203 30.50 -3.07 -34.89
N GLY A 204 29.97 -1.94 -34.41
CA GLY A 204 28.56 -1.56 -34.55
C GLY A 204 27.64 -2.09 -33.44
N HIS A 205 28.09 -3.04 -32.62
CA HIS A 205 27.34 -3.51 -31.46
C HIS A 205 27.30 -2.46 -30.35
N THR A 206 26.23 -2.48 -29.54
CA THR A 206 26.07 -1.59 -28.37
C THR A 206 25.77 -2.43 -27.15
N HIS A 207 26.52 -2.22 -26.08
CA HIS A 207 26.29 -2.85 -24.78
C HIS A 207 25.84 -1.77 -23.81
N ARG A 208 24.53 -1.66 -23.60
CA ARG A 208 23.91 -0.60 -22.78
C ARG A 208 23.58 -1.05 -21.36
N GLU A 209 23.80 -2.32 -21.06
CA GLU A 209 23.27 -2.99 -19.87
C GLU A 209 23.68 -2.25 -18.59
N TYR A 210 24.96 -1.87 -18.46
CA TYR A 210 25.42 -1.15 -17.27
C TYR A 210 24.80 0.26 -17.15
N ALA A 211 24.79 1.01 -18.25
CA ALA A 211 24.24 2.37 -18.28
C ALA A 211 22.74 2.37 -17.95
N ASP A 212 21.98 1.47 -18.60
CA ASP A 212 20.55 1.32 -18.39
C ASP A 212 20.27 0.86 -16.95
N LEU A 213 21.10 0.00 -16.34
CA LEU A 213 20.95 -0.40 -14.93
C LEU A 213 21.19 0.76 -13.95
N VAL A 214 22.14 1.65 -14.22
CA VAL A 214 22.36 2.86 -13.39
C VAL A 214 21.10 3.74 -13.38
N ASP A 215 20.49 3.95 -14.54
CA ASP A 215 19.24 4.70 -14.67
C ASP A 215 18.05 3.98 -14.00
N VAL A 216 17.92 2.67 -14.21
CA VAL A 216 16.85 1.85 -13.62
C VAL A 216 16.93 1.80 -12.09
N ILE A 217 18.12 1.67 -11.51
CA ILE A 217 18.31 1.71 -10.05
C ILE A 217 17.87 3.06 -9.49
N HIS A 218 18.23 4.16 -10.16
CA HIS A 218 17.79 5.50 -9.77
C HIS A 218 16.25 5.64 -9.87
N SER A 219 15.65 5.14 -10.95
CA SER A 219 14.19 5.14 -11.14
C SER A 219 13.47 4.34 -10.06
N TYR A 220 13.82 3.09 -9.81
CA TYR A 220 13.13 2.27 -8.80
C TYR A 220 13.32 2.81 -7.38
N THR A 221 14.46 3.44 -7.10
CA THR A 221 14.66 4.14 -5.81
C THR A 221 13.68 5.29 -5.67
N ASN A 222 13.46 6.08 -6.73
CA ASN A 222 12.45 7.13 -6.74
C ASN A 222 11.03 6.57 -6.64
N ASP A 223 10.71 5.49 -7.36
CA ASP A 223 9.40 4.84 -7.31
C ASP A 223 9.06 4.39 -5.88
N LEU A 224 10.02 3.78 -5.17
CA LEU A 224 9.85 3.40 -3.78
C LEU A 224 9.55 4.59 -2.88
N ILE A 225 10.33 5.69 -2.98
CA ILE A 225 10.11 6.91 -2.19
C ILE A 225 8.70 7.47 -2.48
N TYR A 226 8.36 7.55 -3.76
CA TYR A 226 7.11 8.15 -4.21
C TYR A 226 5.89 7.35 -3.75
N PHE A 227 5.82 6.07 -4.12
CA PHE A 227 4.64 5.24 -3.86
C PHE A 227 4.46 4.94 -2.38
N SER A 228 5.53 4.72 -1.62
CA SER A 228 5.41 4.52 -0.17
C SER A 228 5.02 5.80 0.57
N GLY A 229 5.52 6.97 0.14
CA GLY A 229 5.09 8.26 0.65
C GLY A 229 3.62 8.58 0.33
N LYS A 230 3.15 8.27 -0.88
CA LYS A 230 1.73 8.38 -1.25
C LYS A 230 0.86 7.41 -0.46
N LEU A 231 1.34 6.19 -0.20
CA LEU A 231 0.64 5.21 0.63
C LEU A 231 0.48 5.71 2.07
N CYS A 232 1.49 6.35 2.66
CA CYS A 232 1.35 7.00 3.96
C CYS A 232 0.22 8.03 3.98
N ALA A 233 0.14 8.89 2.96
CA ALA A 233 -0.92 9.91 2.87
C ALA A 233 -2.32 9.30 2.71
N GLU A 234 -2.43 8.21 1.94
CA GLU A 234 -3.66 7.45 1.76
C GLU A 234 -4.11 6.78 3.06
N LEU A 235 -3.19 6.11 3.76
CA LEU A 235 -3.47 5.47 5.05
C LEU A 235 -3.81 6.49 6.15
N ALA A 236 -3.20 7.68 6.12
CA ALA A 236 -3.56 8.76 7.03
C ALA A 236 -5.01 9.20 6.82
N THR A 237 -5.43 9.35 5.55
CA THR A 237 -6.81 9.73 5.19
C THR A 237 -7.80 8.63 5.62
N HIS A 238 -7.49 7.37 5.33
CA HIS A 238 -8.28 6.21 5.78
C HIS A 238 -8.42 6.18 7.31
N GLY A 239 -7.29 6.29 8.03
CA GLY A 239 -7.26 6.29 9.48
C GLY A 239 -8.07 7.43 10.09
N GLN A 240 -7.95 8.65 9.54
CA GLN A 240 -8.72 9.82 9.98
C GLN A 240 -10.23 9.60 9.80
N ALA A 241 -10.64 9.03 8.66
CA ALA A 241 -12.05 8.68 8.43
C ALA A 241 -12.57 7.67 9.45
N LYS A 242 -11.77 6.64 9.79
CA LYS A 242 -12.13 5.64 10.82
C LYS A 242 -12.15 6.24 12.22
N GLY A 243 -11.23 7.15 12.55
CA GLY A 243 -11.22 7.88 13.81
C GLY A 243 -12.43 8.81 13.97
N ALA A 244 -12.86 9.47 12.89
CA ALA A 244 -14.08 10.27 12.87
C ALA A 244 -15.32 9.40 13.10
N LEU A 245 -15.43 8.27 12.39
CA LEU A 245 -16.52 7.30 12.57
C LEU A 245 -16.57 6.76 14.01
N PHE A 246 -15.41 6.47 14.61
CA PHE A 246 -15.32 6.02 15.99
C PHE A 246 -15.86 7.09 16.94
N SER A 247 -15.44 8.34 16.72
CA SER A 247 -15.85 9.46 17.55
C SER A 247 -17.36 9.71 17.50
N GLU A 248 -17.96 9.54 16.32
CA GLU A 248 -19.40 9.65 16.10
C GLU A 248 -20.19 8.53 16.82
N GLN A 249 -19.71 7.28 16.75
CA GLN A 249 -20.45 6.12 17.28
C GLN A 249 -20.21 5.86 18.78
N PHE A 250 -19.03 6.20 19.29
CA PHE A 250 -18.56 5.77 20.62
C PHE A 250 -18.01 6.90 21.49
N GLY A 251 -17.87 8.13 20.99
CA GLY A 251 -17.35 9.27 21.74
C GLY A 251 -15.84 9.50 21.57
N LYS A 252 -15.28 10.44 22.35
CA LYS A 252 -14.01 11.14 22.05
C LYS A 252 -12.70 10.36 22.28
N ASP A 253 -12.75 9.05 22.50
CA ASP A 253 -11.58 8.23 22.86
C ASP A 253 -10.94 7.50 21.66
N ALA A 254 -11.08 8.05 20.45
CA ALA A 254 -10.47 7.47 19.26
C ALA A 254 -8.93 7.59 19.34
N PRO A 255 -8.17 6.53 19.01
CA PRO A 255 -6.73 6.62 18.90
C PRO A 255 -6.31 7.64 17.84
N THR A 256 -5.24 8.39 18.12
CA THR A 256 -4.69 9.35 17.17
C THR A 256 -4.04 8.63 15.98
N VAL A 257 -4.27 9.19 14.79
CA VAL A 257 -3.64 8.75 13.54
C VAL A 257 -2.49 9.69 13.25
N SER A 258 -1.26 9.21 13.45
CA SER A 258 -0.04 9.98 13.21
C SER A 258 0.33 9.90 11.74
N ALA A 259 0.40 11.05 11.06
CA ALA A 259 0.88 11.13 9.68
C ALA A 259 2.37 11.51 9.66
N PRO A 260 3.22 10.82 8.89
CA PRO A 260 4.62 11.20 8.74
C PRO A 260 4.74 12.51 7.98
N ASP A 261 5.69 13.34 8.40
CA ASP A 261 6.05 14.58 7.71
C ASP A 261 7.23 14.34 6.75
N PHE A 262 7.02 14.69 5.49
CA PHE A 262 8.03 14.60 4.41
C PHE A 262 8.45 15.98 3.89
N SER A 263 8.15 17.07 4.62
CA SER A 263 8.54 18.44 4.28
C SER A 263 10.04 18.57 3.99
N GLY A 264 10.91 18.15 4.92
CA GLY A 264 12.37 18.23 4.75
C GLY A 264 12.92 17.49 3.52
N PRO A 265 12.57 16.22 3.29
CA PRO A 265 12.93 15.50 2.05
C PRO A 265 12.43 16.16 0.77
N LYS A 266 11.26 16.81 0.79
CA LYS A 266 10.73 17.55 -0.36
C LYS A 266 11.51 18.84 -0.61
N GLU A 267 11.78 19.62 0.44
CA GLU A 267 12.55 20.87 0.35
C GLU A 267 13.98 20.64 -0.14
N SER A 268 14.59 19.52 0.25
CA SER A 268 15.94 19.13 -0.19
C SER A 268 15.99 18.48 -1.58
N GLY A 269 14.85 18.31 -2.26
CA GLY A 269 14.79 17.68 -3.58
C GLY A 269 15.04 16.15 -3.56
N LEU A 270 15.14 15.53 -2.39
CA LEU A 270 15.28 14.07 -2.28
C LEU A 270 13.98 13.36 -2.67
N PHE A 271 12.84 13.97 -2.35
CA PHE A 271 11.52 13.43 -2.71
C PHE A 271 11.21 13.71 -4.20
N PRO A 272 10.84 12.69 -5.00
CA PRO A 272 10.51 12.88 -6.41
C PRO A 272 9.28 13.79 -6.60
N PRO A 273 9.29 14.70 -7.59
CA PRO A 273 8.16 15.59 -7.84
C PRO A 273 6.95 14.84 -8.41
N ASP A 274 5.75 15.34 -8.13
CA ASP A 274 4.50 14.75 -8.63
C ASP A 274 4.38 14.74 -10.17
N SER A 275 5.10 15.65 -10.85
CA SER A 275 5.14 15.72 -12.32
C SER A 275 5.59 14.41 -12.96
N ASP A 276 6.56 13.74 -12.33
CA ASP A 276 7.22 12.55 -12.87
C ASP A 276 6.29 11.32 -12.85
N TYR A 277 5.21 11.40 -12.07
CA TYR A 277 4.26 10.31 -11.82
C TYR A 277 2.83 10.64 -12.27
N SER A 278 2.62 11.75 -12.97
CA SER A 278 1.30 12.21 -13.39
C SER A 278 0.51 11.16 -14.20
N SER A 279 1.17 10.43 -15.09
CA SER A 279 0.56 9.30 -15.84
C SER A 279 0.08 8.17 -14.93
N TRP A 280 0.84 7.88 -13.87
CA TRP A 280 0.54 6.90 -12.82
C TRP A 280 -0.43 7.40 -11.76
N LEU A 281 -0.96 8.62 -11.84
CA LEU A 281 -2.05 9.05 -10.96
C LEU A 281 -3.40 8.98 -11.69
N ASN A 282 -3.40 9.18 -13.01
CA ASN A 282 -4.61 9.27 -13.82
C ASN A 282 -5.39 7.95 -13.97
N TRP A 283 -4.73 6.79 -13.80
CA TRP A 283 -5.41 5.49 -13.80
C TRP A 283 -6.27 5.21 -12.55
N ILE A 284 -6.07 5.96 -11.46
CA ILE A 284 -6.81 5.78 -10.21
C ILE A 284 -7.96 6.80 -10.17
N VAL A 285 -9.04 6.52 -10.90
CA VAL A 285 -10.26 7.32 -10.84
C VAL A 285 -11.15 6.78 -9.72
N GLU A 286 -11.18 7.46 -8.58
CA GLU A 286 -12.23 7.23 -7.59
C GLU A 286 -13.57 7.74 -8.12
N LYS A 287 -14.45 6.82 -8.51
CA LYS A 287 -15.86 7.16 -8.65
C LYS A 287 -16.42 7.42 -7.25
N ARG A 288 -16.49 8.69 -6.84
CA ARG A 288 -17.35 9.09 -5.72
C ARG A 288 -18.76 8.61 -6.03
N GLN A 289 -19.23 7.59 -5.32
CA GLN A 289 -20.66 7.29 -5.29
C GLN A 289 -21.33 8.47 -4.60
N ASN A 290 -21.98 9.32 -5.39
CA ASN A 290 -22.85 10.36 -4.84
C ASN A 290 -23.94 9.65 -4.03
N ALA A 291 -23.87 9.74 -2.71
CA ALA A 291 -24.95 9.37 -1.81
C ALA A 291 -26.14 10.32 -2.06
N LYS A 292 -26.92 10.03 -3.10
CA LYS A 292 -28.24 10.61 -3.34
C LYS A 292 -29.24 9.48 -3.47
N GLY A 293 -30.08 9.31 -2.45
CA GLY A 293 -31.26 8.45 -2.54
C GLY A 293 -31.70 7.90 -1.19
N GLY A 294 -32.27 8.75 -0.33
CA GLY A 294 -32.78 8.26 0.96
C GLY A 294 -33.44 9.33 1.82
N ALA A 295 -34.31 10.17 1.24
CA ALA A 295 -35.33 10.90 1.99
C ALA A 295 -36.48 11.27 1.03
N LYS A 296 -37.45 10.36 0.94
CA LYS A 296 -38.86 10.69 0.72
C LYS A 296 -39.64 10.06 1.85
#